data_AF-A0A938WAL6-F1
#
_entry.id   AF-A0A938WAL6-F1
#
_cell.length_a   1.000
_cell.length_b   1.000
_cell.length_c   1.000
_cell.angle_alpha   90.00
_cell.angle_beta   90.00
_cell.angle_gamma   90.00
#
_symmetry.space_group_name_H-M   'P 1'
#
loop_
_entity.id
_entity.type
_entity.pdbx_description
1 polymer ?
#
loop_
_entity_poly.entity_id
_entity_poly.type
_entity_poly.pdbx_seq_one_letter_code
_entity_poly.pdbx_strand_id
1 'polypeptide(L)'
;MARFLTVLKPRSATTPAGLIEALTPVLQGLQAEVDHRTTAHLSALLRGGQEQLRMQLFADVQSKAEGPVLELVLMSREPMGQGAPQTRVVFAQLLQLATTALPDLELSFRSDRDGALPA
;
A
#
# COMPACT_ATOMS: atom_id res chain seq x y z
N MET A 1 6.19 -1.26 16.38
CA MET A 1 5.41 -1.69 15.22
C MET A 1 5.35 -0.54 14.25
N ALA A 2 5.83 -0.81 13.04
CA ALA A 2 5.83 0.11 11.93
C ALA A 2 4.50 0.03 11.20
N ARG A 3 3.99 1.18 10.77
CA ARG A 3 2.79 1.31 9.96
C ARG A 3 3.01 2.48 9.02
N PHE A 4 3.05 2.18 7.73
CA PHE A 4 3.14 3.18 6.66
C PHE A 4 1.85 3.12 5.85
N LEU A 5 1.34 4.29 5.47
CA LEU A 5 0.10 4.45 4.75
C LEU A 5 0.31 5.35 3.55
N THR A 6 -0.30 4.98 2.44
CA THR A 6 -0.43 5.84 1.27
C THR A 6 -1.86 5.85 0.76
N VAL A 7 -2.31 6.99 0.23
CA VAL A 7 -3.62 7.13 -0.40
C VAL A 7 -3.43 7.47 -1.86
N LEU A 8 -4.12 6.70 -2.71
CA LEU A 8 -4.15 6.86 -4.15
C LEU A 8 -5.55 7.26 -4.59
N LYS A 9 -5.68 8.39 -5.29
CA LYS A 9 -6.93 8.89 -5.86
C LYS A 9 -7.02 8.55 -7.34
N PRO A 10 -8.11 7.93 -7.83
CA PRO A 10 -8.32 7.75 -9.26
C PRO A 10 -8.45 9.09 -9.98
N ARG A 11 -7.82 9.22 -11.15
CA ARG A 11 -7.96 10.39 -12.03
C ARG A 11 -9.29 10.40 -12.79
N SER A 12 -9.93 9.24 -12.91
CA SER A 12 -11.18 9.02 -13.62
C SER A 12 -12.11 8.12 -12.80
N ALA A 13 -13.41 8.14 -13.13
CA ALA A 13 -14.38 7.26 -12.48
C ALA A 13 -13.96 5.79 -12.63
N THR A 14 -13.98 5.06 -11.51
CA THR A 14 -13.59 3.65 -11.46
C THR A 14 -14.44 2.91 -10.41
N THR A 15 -14.44 1.59 -10.49
CA THR A 15 -15.13 0.73 -9.53
C THR A 15 -14.18 0.28 -8.42
N PRO A 16 -14.68 -0.07 -7.23
CA PRO A 16 -13.86 -0.68 -6.19
C PRO A 16 -13.12 -1.93 -6.67
N ALA A 17 -13.81 -2.81 -7.41
CA ALA A 17 -13.21 -4.02 -7.95
C ALA A 17 -12.05 -3.69 -8.90
N GLY A 18 -12.23 -2.70 -9.78
CA GLY A 18 -11.18 -2.22 -10.68
C GLY A 18 -9.95 -1.71 -9.93
N LEU A 19 -10.12 -1.05 -8.79
CA LEU A 19 -9.00 -0.60 -7.95
C LEU A 19 -8.23 -1.76 -7.31
N ILE A 20 -8.94 -2.76 -6.80
CA ILE A 20 -8.30 -3.94 -6.20
C ILE A 20 -7.62 -4.82 -7.28
N GLU A 21 -8.22 -4.94 -8.46
CA GLU A 21 -7.66 -5.67 -9.59
C GLU A 21 -6.40 -5.01 -10.13
N ALA A 22 -6.40 -3.67 -10.22
CA ALA A 22 -5.26 -2.89 -10.69
C ALA A 22 -3.99 -3.10 -9.84
N LEU A 23 -4.12 -3.50 -8.57
CA LEU A 23 -2.98 -3.81 -7.69
C LEU A 23 -2.18 -5.06 -8.09
N THR A 24 -2.68 -5.89 -8.99
CA THR A 24 -2.02 -7.14 -9.40
C THR A 24 -0.53 -6.98 -9.77
N PRO A 25 -0.12 -6.06 -10.67
CA PRO A 25 1.29 -5.81 -10.95
C PRO A 25 2.10 -5.34 -9.73
N VAL A 26 1.51 -4.56 -8.83
CA VAL A 26 2.17 -4.12 -7.59
C VAL A 26 2.45 -5.30 -6.67
N LEU A 27 1.46 -6.18 -6.49
CA LEU A 27 1.59 -7.40 -5.68
C LEU A 27 2.64 -8.35 -6.25
N GLN A 28 2.70 -8.50 -7.57
CA GLN A 28 3.73 -9.29 -8.25
C GLN A 28 5.13 -8.71 -8.05
N GLY A 29 5.30 -7.39 -8.25
CA GLY A 29 6.58 -6.71 -8.05
C GLY A 29 7.10 -6.76 -6.62
N LEU A 30 6.18 -6.86 -5.65
CA LEU A 30 6.50 -7.02 -4.23
C LEU A 30 6.62 -8.49 -3.79
N GLN A 31 6.41 -9.45 -4.69
CA GLN A 31 6.36 -10.88 -4.37
C GLN A 31 5.39 -11.17 -3.21
N ALA A 32 4.24 -10.51 -3.24
CA ALA A 32 3.22 -10.60 -2.22
C ALA A 32 2.35 -11.84 -2.42
N GLU A 33 2.09 -12.56 -1.33
CA GLU A 33 1.16 -13.67 -1.26
C GLU A 33 -0.18 -13.15 -0.73
N VAL A 34 -1.21 -13.20 -1.56
CA VAL A 34 -2.56 -12.74 -1.18
C VAL A 34 -3.18 -13.73 -0.20
N ASP A 35 -3.55 -13.23 0.97
CA ASP A 35 -4.21 -13.99 2.04
C ASP A 35 -5.74 -13.89 1.92
N HIS A 36 -6.24 -12.68 1.67
CA HIS A 36 -7.66 -12.41 1.48
C HIS A 36 -7.90 -11.36 0.38
N ARG A 37 -8.97 -11.53 -0.39
CA ARG A 37 -9.38 -10.57 -1.43
C ARG A 37 -10.91 -10.53 -1.55
N THR A 38 -11.45 -9.31 -1.59
CA THR A 38 -12.84 -9.00 -1.93
C THR A 38 -12.87 -7.92 -3.01
N THR A 39 -14.05 -7.39 -3.33
CA THR A 39 -14.22 -6.29 -4.30
C THR A 39 -13.69 -4.95 -3.81
N ALA A 40 -13.47 -4.76 -2.51
CA ALA A 40 -13.04 -3.47 -1.94
C ALA A 40 -11.90 -3.62 -0.93
N HIS A 41 -11.43 -4.84 -0.70
CA HIS A 41 -10.38 -5.13 0.27
C HIS A 41 -9.40 -6.18 -0.25
N LEU A 42 -8.13 -6.06 0.10
CA LEU A 42 -7.12 -7.09 -0.08
C LEU A 42 -6.12 -7.09 1.08
N SER A 43 -5.73 -8.28 1.55
CA SER A 43 -4.60 -8.48 2.44
C SER A 43 -3.57 -9.39 1.79
N ALA A 44 -2.29 -9.08 1.99
CA ALA A 44 -1.19 -9.88 1.47
C ALA A 44 0.01 -9.91 2.42
N LEU A 45 0.78 -10.99 2.35
CA LEU A 45 2.05 -11.17 3.04
C LEU A 45 3.20 -10.95 2.08
N LEU A 46 4.21 -10.19 2.50
CA LEU A 46 5.37 -9.91 1.65
C LEU A 46 6.48 -10.92 1.95
N ARG A 47 6.82 -11.72 0.94
CA ARG A 47 7.94 -12.67 0.99
C ARG A 47 9.20 -12.00 0.43
N GLY A 48 9.73 -10.96 1.08
CA GLY A 48 10.76 -10.12 0.40
C GLY A 48 11.73 -9.30 1.25
N GLY A 49 11.76 -9.46 2.57
CA GLY A 49 12.77 -8.82 3.43
C GLY A 49 13.48 -9.86 4.28
N GLN A 50 14.72 -9.57 4.71
CA GLN A 50 15.50 -10.30 5.72
C GLN A 50 14.62 -11.31 6.49
N GLU A 51 14.87 -12.62 6.36
CA GLU A 51 13.97 -13.77 6.69
C GLU A 51 13.18 -13.68 8.01
N GLN A 52 13.51 -12.74 8.90
CA GLN A 52 12.88 -12.49 10.18
C GLN A 52 11.77 -11.42 10.20
N LEU A 53 11.65 -10.53 9.20
CA LEU A 53 10.66 -9.43 9.24
C LEU A 53 9.44 -9.70 8.34
N ARG A 54 8.43 -10.36 8.91
CA ARG A 54 7.12 -10.52 8.27
C ARG A 54 6.43 -9.16 8.13
N MET A 55 6.10 -8.80 6.88
CA MET A 55 5.31 -7.61 6.57
C MET A 55 3.94 -7.99 6.00
N GLN A 56 2.95 -7.16 6.31
CA GLN A 56 1.57 -7.28 5.83
C GLN A 56 1.21 -6.04 5.03
N LEU A 57 0.66 -6.25 3.84
CA LEU A 57 0.05 -5.20 3.02
C LEU A 57 -1.46 -5.34 3.10
N PHE A 58 -2.14 -4.24 3.40
CA PHE A 58 -3.59 -4.11 3.30
C PHE A 58 -3.91 -3.07 2.23
N ALA A 59 -4.96 -3.33 1.45
CA ALA A 59 -5.51 -2.42 0.49
C ALA A 59 -7.01 -2.30 0.73
N ASP A 60 -7.50 -1.09 0.88
CA ASP A 60 -8.91 -0.80 1.18
C ASP A 60 -9.42 0.31 0.26
N VAL A 61 -10.56 0.06 -0.38
CA VAL A 61 -11.27 1.09 -1.14
C VAL A 61 -12.24 1.81 -0.22
N GLN A 62 -11.98 3.09 0.01
CA GLN A 62 -12.80 3.94 0.85
C GLN A 62 -13.70 4.84 0.00
N SER A 63 -15.01 4.82 0.27
CA SER A 63 -15.96 5.75 -0.34
C SER A 63 -15.80 7.14 0.30
N LYS A 64 -15.45 8.16 -0.50
CA LYS A 64 -15.41 9.57 -0.09
C LYS A 64 -16.35 10.42 -0.95
N ALA A 65 -16.61 11.65 -0.51
CA ALA A 65 -17.50 12.58 -1.23
C ALA A 65 -17.01 12.91 -2.64
N GLU A 66 -15.69 12.96 -2.84
CA GLU A 66 -15.04 13.26 -4.14
C GLU A 66 -14.84 12.02 -5.03
N GLY A 67 -15.30 10.84 -4.58
CA GLY A 67 -15.08 9.55 -5.25
C GLY A 67 -14.34 8.53 -4.38
N PRO A 68 -14.19 7.29 -4.88
CA PRO A 68 -13.46 6.25 -4.14
C PRO A 68 -11.98 6.58 -4.09
N VAL A 69 -11.33 6.25 -2.96
CA VAL A 69 -9.87 6.31 -2.81
C VAL A 69 -9.33 4.95 -2.43
N LEU A 70 -8.13 4.64 -2.88
CA LEU A 70 -7.43 3.40 -2.53
C LEU A 70 -6.41 3.71 -1.44
N GLU A 71 -6.63 3.16 -0.25
CA GLU A 71 -5.69 3.22 0.87
C GLU A 71 -4.83 1.96 0.85
N LEU A 72 -3.50 2.12 0.89
CA LEU A 72 -2.56 1.03 1.05
C LEU A 72 -1.82 1.20 2.38
N VAL A 73 -1.83 0.15 3.20
CA VAL A 73 -1.19 0.13 4.51
C VAL A 73 -0.16 -0.99 4.57
N LEU A 74 1.10 -0.63 4.77
CA LEU A 74 2.19 -1.56 5.02
C LEU A 74 2.48 -1.62 6.52
N MET A 75 2.42 -2.81 7.11
CA MET A 75 2.72 -3.02 8.52
C MET A 75 3.83 -4.05 8.72
N SER A 76 4.61 -3.87 9.78
CA SER A 76 5.59 -4.86 10.22
C SER A 76 5.80 -4.77 11.74
N ARG A 77 6.45 -5.79 12.31
CA ARG A 77 6.82 -5.79 13.74
C ARG A 77 8.04 -4.90 14.05
N GLU A 78 8.64 -4.26 13.06
CA GLU A 78 9.82 -3.41 13.24
C GLU A 78 9.51 -2.25 14.22
N PRO A 79 10.44 -1.91 15.13
CA PRO A 79 10.28 -0.75 16.00
C PRO A 79 10.48 0.57 15.23
N MET A 80 9.72 1.60 15.62
CA MET A 80 9.85 2.96 15.04
C MET A 80 11.00 3.78 15.65
N GLY A 81 11.75 3.24 16.61
CA GLY A 81 12.84 3.98 17.28
C GLY A 81 13.92 4.51 16.34
N GLN A 82 14.06 3.92 15.14
CA GLN A 82 14.90 4.42 14.05
C GLN A 82 14.10 4.63 12.75
N GLY A 83 12.79 4.85 12.85
CA GLY A 83 11.91 5.03 11.70
C GLY A 83 11.67 3.78 10.86
N ALA A 84 11.88 2.58 11.45
CA ALA A 84 11.66 1.28 10.80
C ALA A 84 12.30 1.18 9.40
N PRO A 85 13.65 1.21 9.31
CA PRO A 85 14.37 1.34 8.05
C PRO A 85 14.00 0.26 7.02
N GLN A 86 13.77 -0.98 7.44
CA GLN A 86 13.43 -2.05 6.49
C GLN A 86 12.02 -1.87 5.93
N THR A 87 11.06 -1.56 6.80
CA THR A 87 9.67 -1.28 6.41
C THR A 87 9.60 -0.04 5.52
N ARG A 88 10.41 0.98 5.80
CA ARG A 88 10.49 2.19 4.98
C ARG A 88 11.03 1.91 3.58
N VAL A 89 12.03 1.04 3.44
CA VAL A 89 12.55 0.63 2.12
C VAL A 89 11.48 -0.09 1.31
N VAL A 90 10.76 -1.05 1.92
CA VAL A 90 9.68 -1.76 1.24
C VAL A 90 8.52 -0.82 0.92
N PHE A 91 8.21 0.14 1.80
CA PHE A 91 7.21 1.17 1.51
C PHE A 91 7.62 2.05 0.32
N ALA A 92 8.89 2.45 0.22
CA ALA A 92 9.38 3.20 -0.93
C ALA A 92 9.28 2.38 -2.23
N GLN A 93 9.58 1.08 -2.18
CA GLN A 93 9.40 0.17 -3.32
C GLN A 93 7.92 0.03 -3.71
N LEU A 94 7.02 -0.11 -2.73
CA LEU A 94 5.57 -0.12 -2.96
C LEU A 94 5.12 1.15 -3.70
N LEU A 95 5.58 2.32 -3.26
CA LEU A 95 5.25 3.59 -3.91
C LEU A 95 5.76 3.65 -5.35
N GLN A 96 7.01 3.24 -5.58
CA GLN A 96 7.59 3.21 -6.92
C GLN A 96 6.81 2.28 -7.86
N LEU A 97 6.44 1.09 -7.40
CA LEU A 97 5.63 0.14 -8.14
C LEU A 97 4.23 0.68 -8.41
N ALA A 98 3.59 1.30 -7.42
CA ALA A 98 2.27 1.91 -7.57
C ALA A 98 2.31 3.04 -8.62
N THR A 99 3.26 3.97 -8.54
CA THR A 99 3.38 5.07 -9.52
C THR A 99 3.65 4.57 -10.94
N THR A 100 4.39 3.47 -11.08
CA THR A 100 4.72 2.89 -12.40
C THR A 100 3.56 2.08 -12.98
N ALA A 101 2.91 1.26 -12.16
CA ALA A 101 1.89 0.30 -12.61
C ALA A 101 0.47 0.87 -12.61
N LEU A 102 0.23 1.97 -11.89
CA LEU A 102 -1.09 2.60 -11.71
C LEU A 102 -1.05 4.07 -12.19
N PRO A 103 -0.75 4.34 -13.47
CA PRO A 103 -0.60 5.72 -13.97
C PRO A 103 -1.86 6.57 -13.83
N ASP A 104 -3.03 5.93 -13.81
CA ASP A 104 -4.33 6.57 -13.63
C ASP A 104 -4.69 6.86 -12.17
N LEU A 105 -3.80 6.53 -11.23
CA LEU A 105 -3.95 6.88 -9.82
C LEU A 105 -2.92 7.95 -9.42
N GLU A 106 -3.40 8.96 -8.70
CA GLU A 106 -2.61 10.04 -8.15
C GLU A 106 -2.28 9.79 -6.68
N LEU A 107 -1.00 9.92 -6.32
CA LEU A 107 -0.55 9.90 -4.93
C LEU A 107 -1.02 11.16 -4.21
N SER A 108 -2.01 11.02 -3.31
CA SER A 108 -2.60 12.17 -2.61
C SER A 108 -2.08 12.37 -1.20
N PHE A 109 -1.64 11.29 -0.53
CA PHE A 109 -1.23 11.37 0.87
C PHE A 109 -0.27 10.23 1.23
N ARG A 110 0.66 10.53 2.14
CA ARG A 110 1.56 9.55 2.76
C ARG A 110 1.69 9.84 4.25
N SER A 111 1.76 8.78 5.07
CA SER A 111 2.07 8.88 6.48
C SER A 111 2.79 7.65 6.99
N ASP A 112 3.43 7.77 8.14
CA ASP A 112 3.87 6.63 8.95
C ASP A 112 3.12 6.61 10.29
N ARG A 113 3.73 5.99 11.33
CA ARG A 113 3.18 5.98 12.69
C ARG A 113 3.19 7.37 13.33
N ASP A 114 4.18 8.18 13.02
CA ASP A 114 4.51 9.42 13.73
C ASP A 114 3.90 10.65 13.05
N GLY A 115 3.45 10.53 11.79
CA GLY A 115 2.62 11.55 11.16
C GLY A 115 2.68 11.54 9.63
N ALA A 116 2.24 12.65 9.04
CA ALA A 116 2.34 12.86 7.60
C ALA A 116 3.80 12.88 7.15
N LEU A 117 4.07 12.21 6.03
CA LEU A 117 5.38 12.24 5.39
C LEU A 117 5.43 13.39 4.37
N PRO A 118 6.63 13.96 4.11
CA PRO A 118 6.79 14.96 3.06
C PRO A 118 6.29 14.43 1.70
N ALA A 119 5.80 15.33 0.85
CA ALA A 119 5.40 15.02 -0.52
C ALA A 119 6.57 14.54 -1.37
#